data_AF-A0A1X0XRY3-F1
#
_entry.id   AF-A0A1X0XRY3-F1
#
_cell.length_a   1.000
_cell.length_b   1.000
_cell.length_c   1.000
_cell.angle_alpha   90.00
_cell.angle_beta   90.00
_cell.angle_gamma   90.00
#
_symmetry.space_group_name_H-M   'P 1'
#
loop_
_entity.id
_entity.type
_entity.pdbx_description
1 polymer ?
#
loop_
_entity_poly.entity_id
_entity_poly.type
_entity_poly.pdbx_seq_one_letter_code
_entity_poly.pdbx_strand_id
1 'polypeptide(L)'
;MRVVFATILLAGGLVAGVVFVVPAPAEPETCPPVCDQIPASAWIQQSAIPLNSPYNWPGLAGRAVQTTGVGPGPRFRFEELCATLPRPQDPRDSAVSARATVVQPDGQWQLQAQILHWRGDTARGGAIAASVFANAVAVLRACQQGAPLQSPSITTDETNRMAAVISGPVIMHTYLVAHVASSTISELTLWSSGPPQVPWPSMADTKPLDAMTAPLCEAYIASCP
;
A
#
# COMPACT_ATOMS: atom_id res chain seq x y z
N MET A 1 -5.83 14.66 90.32
CA MET A 1 -5.32 13.43 89.65
C MET A 1 -5.93 13.42 88.24
N ARG A 2 -5.30 14.10 87.27
CA ARG A 2 -4.40 13.57 86.23
C ARG A 2 -5.03 12.43 85.41
N VAL A 3 -5.65 12.78 84.29
CA VAL A 3 -5.83 11.86 83.15
C VAL A 3 -5.45 12.63 81.89
N VAL A 4 -4.60 11.99 81.09
CA VAL A 4 -3.66 12.56 80.12
C VAL A 4 -4.25 12.50 78.71
N PHE A 5 -4.13 13.60 77.96
CA PHE A 5 -4.38 13.68 76.53
C PHE A 5 -3.28 12.93 75.75
N ALA A 6 -3.67 12.03 74.84
CA ALA A 6 -2.77 11.39 73.89
C ALA A 6 -3.15 11.83 72.46
N THR A 7 -2.39 12.78 71.92
CA THR A 7 -2.41 13.18 70.51
C THR A 7 -1.55 12.21 69.69
N ILE A 8 -2.15 11.51 68.73
CA ILE A 8 -1.44 10.67 67.76
C ILE A 8 -1.24 11.47 66.47
N LEU A 9 0.03 11.78 66.16
CA LEU A 9 0.48 12.32 64.86
C LEU A 9 0.75 11.15 63.92
N LEU A 10 -0.05 11.01 62.86
CA LEU A 10 0.20 10.10 61.75
C LEU A 10 0.88 10.89 60.62
N ALA A 11 2.20 10.76 60.50
CA ALA A 11 2.96 11.21 59.34
C ALA A 11 3.01 10.06 58.32
N GLY A 12 2.13 10.10 57.31
CA GLY A 12 2.15 9.18 56.18
C GLY A 12 2.84 9.82 54.98
N GLY A 13 4.07 9.39 54.67
CA GLY A 13 4.78 9.79 53.45
C GLY A 13 4.21 9.07 52.22
N LEU A 14 3.74 9.83 51.23
CA LEU A 14 3.34 9.33 49.92
C LEU A 14 4.58 9.33 48.99
N VAL A 15 5.12 8.15 48.71
CA VAL A 15 6.14 7.95 47.67
C VAL A 15 5.40 7.56 46.39
N ALA A 16 5.29 8.50 45.45
CA ALA A 16 4.75 8.23 44.12
C ALA A 16 5.85 7.58 43.26
N GLY A 17 5.80 6.25 43.10
CA GLY A 17 6.65 5.52 42.16
C GLY A 17 6.16 5.72 40.74
N VAL A 18 7.02 6.29 39.87
CA VAL A 18 6.76 6.37 38.42
C VAL A 18 6.96 4.97 37.83
N VAL A 19 5.86 4.33 37.44
CA VAL A 19 5.89 3.05 36.71
C VAL A 19 6.14 3.36 35.24
N PHE A 20 7.34 3.04 34.75
CA PHE A 20 7.62 2.98 33.31
C PHE A 20 7.06 1.68 32.76
N VAL A 21 5.98 1.77 31.97
CA VAL A 21 5.46 0.64 31.22
C VAL A 21 6.33 0.46 29.98
N VAL A 22 7.19 -0.55 29.99
CA VAL A 22 7.91 -1.01 28.79
C VAL A 22 6.89 -1.77 27.93
N PRO A 23 6.65 -1.40 26.66
CA PRO A 23 5.76 -2.17 25.81
C PRO A 23 6.37 -3.55 25.56
N ALA A 24 5.62 -4.60 25.92
CA ALA A 24 5.99 -5.97 25.63
C ALA A 24 5.91 -6.21 24.11
N PRO A 25 6.80 -7.05 23.53
CA PRO A 25 6.60 -7.54 22.16
C PRO A 25 5.30 -8.34 22.10
N ALA A 26 4.41 -7.98 21.18
CA ALA A 26 3.13 -8.66 20.99
C ALA A 26 3.33 -10.09 20.50
N GLU A 27 2.64 -11.04 21.13
CA GLU A 27 2.48 -12.42 20.65
C GLU A 27 1.62 -12.45 19.37
N PRO A 28 1.72 -13.52 18.54
CA PRO A 28 1.09 -13.53 17.22
C PRO A 28 -0.43 -13.73 17.34
N GLU A 29 -1.17 -12.61 17.34
CA GLU A 29 -2.63 -12.60 17.40
C GLU A 29 -3.27 -12.90 16.04
N THR A 30 -4.22 -13.83 16.05
CA THR A 30 -5.08 -14.18 14.90
C THR A 30 -6.19 -13.13 14.75
N CYS A 31 -5.81 -12.03 14.08
CA CYS A 31 -6.62 -10.93 13.54
C CYS A 31 -7.46 -10.04 14.50
N PRO A 32 -6.84 -8.96 15.03
CA PRO A 32 -7.55 -7.78 15.55
C PRO A 32 -8.24 -6.97 14.42
N PRO A 33 -9.08 -5.95 14.72
CA PRO A 33 -9.71 -5.04 13.73
C PRO A 33 -8.74 -4.35 12.75
N VAL A 34 -7.44 -4.46 12.99
CA VAL A 34 -6.36 -4.09 12.06
C VAL A 34 -6.39 -4.93 10.78
N CYS A 35 -6.91 -6.17 10.80
CA CYS A 35 -7.06 -7.00 9.61
C CYS A 35 -8.15 -6.52 8.63
N ASP A 36 -8.98 -5.55 9.02
CA ASP A 36 -9.94 -4.90 8.11
C ASP A 36 -9.37 -3.61 7.49
N GLN A 37 -8.12 -3.30 7.80
CA GLN A 37 -7.41 -2.12 7.31
C GLN A 37 -6.05 -2.51 6.75
N ILE A 38 -5.49 -1.66 5.90
CA ILE A 38 -4.12 -1.84 5.43
C ILE A 38 -3.17 -1.23 6.48
N PRO A 39 -2.23 -2.01 7.05
CA PRO A 39 -1.29 -1.50 8.05
C PRO A 39 -0.42 -0.36 7.51
N ALA A 40 -0.05 0.58 8.38
CA ALA A 40 0.84 1.69 7.99
C ALA A 40 2.22 1.18 7.52
N SER A 41 2.71 0.07 8.08
CA SER A 41 3.96 -0.58 7.70
C SER A 41 3.91 -1.27 6.34
N ALA A 42 2.73 -1.46 5.72
CA ALA A 42 2.62 -2.13 4.42
C ALA A 42 2.94 -1.20 3.23
N TRP A 43 3.04 0.11 3.48
CA TRP A 43 3.25 1.11 2.42
C TRP A 43 4.72 1.28 2.09
N ILE A 44 5.03 1.48 0.81
CA ILE A 44 6.38 1.86 0.37
C ILE A 44 6.85 3.14 1.10
N GLN A 45 8.12 3.13 1.53
CA GLN A 45 8.73 4.30 2.15
C GLN A 45 8.76 5.48 1.17
N GLN A 46 8.39 6.67 1.65
CA GLN A 46 8.36 7.91 0.88
C GLN A 46 9.64 8.15 0.05
N SER A 47 10.81 7.96 0.66
CA SER A 47 12.11 8.19 0.03
C SER A 47 12.41 7.23 -1.12
N ALA A 48 11.74 6.08 -1.17
CA ALA A 48 11.88 5.08 -2.22
C ALA A 48 10.92 5.28 -3.39
N ILE A 49 9.92 6.17 -3.26
CA ILE A 49 9.01 6.52 -4.35
C ILE A 49 9.81 7.27 -5.44
N PRO A 50 9.70 6.90 -6.73
CA PRO A 50 10.31 7.64 -7.82
C PRO A 50 9.98 9.13 -7.74
N LEU A 51 10.92 9.99 -8.14
CA LEU A 51 10.75 11.45 -8.12
C LEU A 51 10.57 12.08 -6.72
N ASN A 52 10.87 11.38 -5.61
CA ASN A 52 10.72 11.98 -4.28
C ASN A 52 11.58 13.23 -4.05
N SER A 53 12.75 13.36 -4.66
CA SER A 53 13.61 14.55 -4.50
C SER A 53 12.93 15.86 -4.97
N PRO A 54 12.40 15.97 -6.20
CA PRO A 54 11.68 17.16 -6.64
C PRO A 54 10.27 17.32 -6.04
N TYR A 55 9.57 16.24 -5.69
CA TYR A 55 8.17 16.32 -5.25
C TYR A 55 7.94 16.24 -3.74
N ASN A 56 8.90 15.73 -2.96
CA ASN A 56 8.76 15.47 -1.53
C ASN A 56 7.41 14.81 -1.20
N TRP A 57 7.16 13.64 -1.79
CA TRP A 57 5.89 12.94 -1.67
C TRP A 57 5.49 12.79 -0.20
N PRO A 58 4.22 12.91 0.19
CA PRO A 58 3.83 12.68 1.57
C PRO A 58 3.93 11.19 1.95
N GLY A 59 4.02 10.90 3.25
CA GLY A 59 3.82 9.55 3.77
C GLY A 59 2.43 9.03 3.39
N LEU A 60 2.38 7.88 2.69
CA LEU A 60 1.17 7.38 2.04
C LEU A 60 0.13 6.84 3.02
N ALA A 61 0.57 6.16 4.09
CA ALA A 61 -0.32 5.60 5.11
C ALA A 61 -1.25 6.66 5.71
N GLY A 62 -0.73 7.86 6.02
CA GLY A 62 -1.52 8.96 6.58
C GLY A 62 -2.49 9.62 5.60
N ARG A 63 -2.46 9.25 4.32
CA ARG A 63 -3.37 9.74 3.27
C ARG A 63 -4.22 8.64 2.66
N ALA A 64 -4.05 7.40 3.11
CA ALA A 64 -4.77 6.27 2.58
C ALA A 64 -6.24 6.34 2.98
N VAL A 65 -7.12 6.16 2.01
CA VAL A 65 -8.56 6.00 2.20
C VAL A 65 -8.89 4.54 1.99
N GLN A 66 -9.67 3.96 2.90
CA GLN A 66 -10.17 2.60 2.77
C GLN A 66 -11.17 2.50 1.61
N THR A 67 -10.96 1.54 0.72
CA THR A 67 -11.78 1.29 -0.48
C THR A 67 -12.50 -0.07 -0.43
N THR A 68 -12.34 -0.81 0.67
CA THR A 68 -13.03 -2.08 0.94
C THR A 68 -14.54 -1.95 0.74
N GLY A 69 -15.13 -2.78 -0.12
CA GLY A 69 -16.58 -2.84 -0.33
C GLY A 69 -17.20 -1.62 -1.04
N VAL A 70 -16.38 -0.68 -1.51
CA VAL A 70 -16.86 0.43 -2.36
C VAL A 70 -17.09 -0.11 -3.78
N GLY A 71 -18.29 0.08 -4.32
CA GLY A 71 -18.68 -0.43 -5.63
C GLY A 71 -18.52 0.61 -6.76
N PRO A 72 -17.95 0.23 -7.93
CA PRO A 72 -17.31 -1.06 -8.25
C PRO A 72 -15.97 -1.23 -7.51
N GLY A 73 -15.55 -2.49 -7.26
CA GLY A 73 -14.37 -2.84 -6.44
C GLY A 73 -13.05 -2.21 -6.89
N PRO A 74 -11.98 -2.32 -6.09
CA PRO A 74 -10.75 -1.53 -6.27
C PRO A 74 -10.07 -1.85 -7.60
N ARG A 75 -9.80 -0.80 -8.39
CA ARG A 75 -9.17 -0.88 -9.70
C ARG A 75 -7.74 -0.36 -9.65
N PHE A 76 -6.86 -0.93 -10.47
CA PHE A 76 -5.53 -0.37 -10.68
C PHE A 76 -5.63 0.87 -11.56
N ARG A 77 -4.76 1.85 -11.33
CA ARG A 77 -4.79 3.14 -12.02
C ARG A 77 -4.61 2.98 -13.54
N PHE A 78 -3.79 2.03 -13.96
CA PHE A 78 -3.61 1.77 -15.39
C PHE A 78 -4.87 1.15 -16.02
N GLU A 79 -5.68 0.38 -15.30
CA GLU A 79 -6.93 -0.16 -15.86
C GLU A 79 -7.95 0.95 -16.12
N GLU A 80 -7.95 2.00 -15.28
CA GLU A 80 -8.75 3.20 -15.50
C GLU A 80 -8.25 3.94 -16.75
N LEU A 81 -6.93 4.11 -16.91
CA LEU A 81 -6.34 4.73 -18.11
C LEU A 81 -6.64 3.94 -19.38
N CYS A 82 -6.56 2.62 -19.32
CA CYS A 82 -6.82 1.72 -20.43
C CYS A 82 -8.32 1.52 -20.70
N ALA A 83 -9.21 2.26 -20.03
CA ALA A 83 -10.66 2.15 -20.14
C ALA A 83 -11.17 0.69 -20.04
N THR A 84 -10.54 -0.12 -19.18
CA THR A 84 -10.92 -1.52 -19.02
C THR A 84 -12.32 -1.59 -18.42
N LEU A 85 -13.16 -2.50 -18.91
CA LEU A 85 -14.48 -2.71 -18.34
C LEU A 85 -14.36 -3.44 -16.99
N PRO A 86 -15.19 -3.08 -15.98
CA PRO A 86 -15.25 -3.83 -14.73
C PRO A 86 -15.57 -5.31 -15.00
N ARG A 87 -14.90 -6.20 -14.26
CA ARG A 87 -15.15 -7.63 -14.36
C ARG A 87 -16.34 -8.00 -13.46
N PRO A 88 -17.34 -8.76 -13.94
CA PRO A 88 -18.35 -9.34 -13.07
C PRO A 88 -17.70 -10.30 -12.06
N GLN A 89 -18.12 -10.24 -10.80
CA GLN A 89 -17.60 -11.12 -9.72
C GLN A 89 -16.08 -11.00 -9.57
N ASP A 90 -15.56 -9.78 -9.55
CA ASP A 90 -14.14 -9.55 -9.45
C ASP A 90 -13.63 -10.03 -8.06
N PRO A 91 -12.60 -10.89 -7.97
CA PRO A 91 -12.07 -11.32 -6.68
C PRO A 91 -11.65 -10.16 -5.77
N ARG A 92 -11.35 -8.99 -6.36
CA ARG A 92 -11.01 -7.75 -5.66
C ARG A 92 -12.17 -7.18 -4.87
N ASP A 93 -13.41 -7.51 -5.19
CA ASP A 93 -14.61 -7.07 -4.44
C ASP A 93 -14.60 -7.58 -2.99
N SER A 94 -13.89 -8.68 -2.73
CA SER A 94 -13.75 -9.29 -1.40
C SER A 94 -12.48 -8.87 -0.63
N ALA A 95 -11.60 -8.11 -1.27
CA ALA A 95 -10.33 -7.70 -0.68
C ALA A 95 -10.50 -6.56 0.32
N VAL A 96 -9.73 -6.60 1.40
CA VAL A 96 -9.40 -5.39 2.17
C VAL A 96 -8.58 -4.50 1.24
N SER A 97 -8.96 -3.24 1.08
CA SER A 97 -8.22 -2.34 0.21
C SER A 97 -8.14 -0.94 0.76
N ALA A 98 -7.01 -0.30 0.49
CA ALA A 98 -6.80 1.11 0.75
C ALA A 98 -6.00 1.74 -0.38
N ARG A 99 -6.28 3.01 -0.66
CA ARG A 99 -5.66 3.79 -1.73
C ARG A 99 -5.21 5.14 -1.19
N ALA A 100 -3.97 5.52 -1.50
CA ALA A 100 -3.46 6.87 -1.29
C ALA A 100 -3.27 7.54 -2.65
N THR A 101 -3.80 8.76 -2.81
CA THR A 101 -3.65 9.56 -4.03
C THR A 101 -3.12 10.94 -3.68
N VAL A 102 -2.12 11.39 -4.42
CA VAL A 102 -1.53 12.74 -4.33
C VAL A 102 -1.71 13.41 -5.67
N VAL A 103 -2.49 14.49 -5.66
CA VAL A 103 -2.79 15.29 -6.84
C VAL A 103 -1.87 16.51 -6.86
N GLN A 104 -1.29 16.78 -8.03
CA GLN A 104 -0.47 17.94 -8.33
C GLN A 104 -1.09 18.76 -9.47
N PRO A 105 -0.68 20.02 -9.70
CA PRO A 105 -1.13 20.80 -10.85
C PRO A 105 -0.89 20.11 -12.20
N ASP A 106 -1.58 20.55 -13.26
CA ASP A 106 -1.45 19.98 -14.60
C ASP A 106 0.00 20.01 -15.11
N GLY A 107 0.41 18.95 -15.82
CA GLY A 107 1.79 18.75 -16.29
C GLY A 107 2.79 18.30 -15.22
N GLN A 108 2.37 18.20 -13.96
CA GLN A 108 3.14 17.59 -12.89
C GLN A 108 2.81 16.10 -12.74
N TRP A 109 3.78 15.35 -12.24
CA TRP A 109 3.54 13.96 -11.85
C TRP A 109 2.52 13.89 -10.73
N GLN A 110 1.55 13.02 -10.93
CA GLN A 110 0.56 12.58 -9.97
C GLN A 110 1.03 11.25 -9.38
N LEU A 111 0.52 10.89 -8.21
CA LEU A 111 0.90 9.65 -7.53
C LEU A 111 -0.35 8.93 -6.99
N GLN A 112 -0.41 7.63 -7.23
CA GLN A 112 -1.35 6.71 -6.58
C GLN A 112 -0.55 5.51 -6.07
N ALA A 113 -0.86 5.09 -4.85
CA ALA A 113 -0.51 3.76 -4.38
C ALA A 113 -1.78 3.08 -3.87
N GLN A 114 -1.87 1.77 -4.05
CA GLN A 114 -3.02 0.99 -3.62
C GLN A 114 -2.57 -0.38 -3.16
N ILE A 115 -3.12 -0.85 -2.05
CA ILE A 115 -2.85 -2.19 -1.50
C ILE A 115 -4.16 -2.94 -1.39
N LEU A 116 -4.17 -4.18 -1.88
CA LEU A 116 -5.26 -5.14 -1.75
C LEU A 116 -4.77 -6.33 -0.94
N HIS A 117 -5.56 -6.78 0.03
CA HIS A 117 -5.24 -7.92 0.88
C HIS A 117 -6.44 -8.86 1.00
N TRP A 118 -6.23 -10.15 0.75
CA TRP A 118 -7.24 -11.18 0.96
C TRP A 118 -7.05 -11.86 2.30
N ARG A 119 -8.11 -11.81 3.13
CA ARG A 119 -8.14 -12.41 4.47
C ARG A 119 -8.07 -13.93 4.39
N GLY A 120 -7.61 -14.53 5.50
CA GLY A 120 -7.70 -15.97 5.74
C GLY A 120 -6.44 -16.73 5.32
N ASP A 121 -6.62 -17.99 4.95
CA ASP A 121 -5.53 -18.89 4.57
C ASP A 121 -4.75 -18.36 3.35
N THR A 122 -3.43 -18.27 3.48
CA THR A 122 -2.57 -17.66 2.47
C THR A 122 -2.33 -18.56 1.26
N ALA A 123 -2.57 -19.87 1.35
CA ALA A 123 -2.55 -20.72 0.16
C ALA A 123 -3.69 -20.33 -0.79
N ARG A 124 -4.91 -20.15 -0.24
CA ARG A 124 -6.05 -19.65 -1.02
C ARG A 124 -5.89 -18.19 -1.42
N GLY A 125 -5.58 -17.31 -0.48
CA GLY A 125 -5.44 -15.87 -0.74
C GLY A 125 -4.29 -15.55 -1.70
N GLY A 126 -3.18 -16.27 -1.60
CA GLY A 126 -2.03 -16.16 -2.49
C GLY A 126 -2.36 -16.57 -3.92
N ALA A 127 -3.14 -17.63 -4.12
CA ALA A 127 -3.62 -18.02 -5.44
C ALA A 127 -4.56 -16.96 -6.05
N ILE A 128 -5.39 -16.33 -5.23
CA ILE A 128 -6.24 -15.20 -5.68
C ILE A 128 -5.37 -14.01 -6.08
N ALA A 129 -4.40 -13.62 -5.26
CA ALA A 129 -3.47 -12.53 -5.55
C ALA A 129 -2.70 -12.77 -6.86
N ALA A 130 -2.15 -13.96 -7.05
CA ALA A 130 -1.45 -14.34 -8.28
C ALA A 130 -2.39 -14.27 -9.51
N SER A 131 -3.63 -14.74 -9.38
CA SER A 131 -4.62 -14.67 -10.46
C SER A 131 -4.99 -13.22 -10.81
N VAL A 132 -5.25 -12.38 -9.81
CA VAL A 132 -5.55 -10.96 -10.03
C VAL A 132 -4.37 -10.25 -10.69
N PHE A 133 -3.14 -10.52 -10.24
CA PHE A 133 -1.92 -10.00 -10.87
C PHE A 133 -1.80 -10.40 -12.34
N ALA A 134 -1.89 -11.69 -12.65
CA ALA A 134 -1.79 -12.17 -14.03
C ALA A 134 -2.87 -11.57 -14.94
N ASN A 135 -4.10 -11.45 -14.43
CA ASN A 135 -5.19 -10.78 -15.14
C ASN A 135 -4.88 -9.30 -15.39
N ALA A 136 -4.34 -8.60 -14.40
CA ALA A 136 -4.00 -7.18 -14.51
C ALA A 136 -2.88 -6.95 -15.55
N VAL A 137 -1.86 -7.83 -15.60
CA VAL A 137 -0.81 -7.80 -16.64
C VAL A 137 -1.41 -8.07 -18.03
N ALA A 138 -2.34 -9.00 -18.16
CA ALA A 138 -3.03 -9.26 -19.43
C ALA A 138 -3.86 -8.05 -19.91
N VAL A 139 -4.56 -7.38 -18.99
CA VAL A 139 -5.29 -6.13 -19.27
C VAL A 139 -4.34 -5.03 -19.73
N LEU A 140 -3.20 -4.87 -19.08
CA LEU A 140 -2.19 -3.89 -19.46
C LEU A 140 -1.66 -4.13 -20.89
N ARG A 141 -1.38 -5.39 -21.26
CA ARG A 141 -0.98 -5.75 -22.63
C ARG A 141 -2.06 -5.39 -23.66
N ALA A 142 -3.33 -5.44 -23.25
CA ALA A 142 -4.48 -5.11 -24.08
C ALA A 142 -4.89 -3.63 -24.02
N CYS A 143 -4.10 -2.75 -23.39
CA CYS A 143 -4.51 -1.35 -23.11
C CYS A 143 -5.01 -0.58 -24.34
N GLN A 144 -4.38 -0.81 -25.49
CA GLN A 144 -4.73 -0.17 -26.77
C GLN A 144 -6.15 -0.48 -27.26
N GLN A 145 -6.78 -1.55 -26.77
CA GLN A 145 -8.16 -1.88 -27.13
C GLN A 145 -9.17 -0.89 -26.54
N GLY A 146 -8.94 -0.43 -25.31
CA GLY A 146 -9.79 0.57 -24.65
C GLY A 146 -9.27 2.01 -24.75
N ALA A 147 -7.96 2.17 -24.95
CA ALA A 147 -7.30 3.46 -25.10
C ALA A 147 -6.34 3.48 -26.31
N PRO A 148 -6.84 3.66 -27.55
CA PRO A 148 -6.03 3.54 -28.77
C PRO A 148 -4.86 4.53 -28.90
N LEU A 149 -4.93 5.66 -28.18
CA LEU A 149 -3.87 6.66 -28.15
C LEU A 149 -2.78 6.37 -27.11
N GLN A 150 -2.96 5.33 -26.29
CA GLN A 150 -1.99 4.90 -25.29
C GLN A 150 -1.18 3.73 -25.84
N SER A 151 0.09 3.63 -25.47
CA SER A 151 1.00 2.57 -25.92
C SER A 151 1.73 1.98 -24.71
N PRO A 152 1.28 0.83 -24.19
CA PRO A 152 1.92 0.17 -23.07
C PRO A 152 3.23 -0.51 -23.49
N SER A 153 4.23 -0.45 -22.63
CA SER A 153 5.50 -1.17 -22.74
C SER A 153 5.83 -1.77 -21.38
N ILE A 154 5.85 -3.10 -21.28
CA ILE A 154 6.25 -3.80 -20.05
C ILE A 154 7.79 -3.83 -20.04
N THR A 155 8.37 -3.22 -19.02
CA THR A 155 9.83 -3.09 -18.85
C THR A 155 10.39 -4.16 -17.91
N THR A 156 9.57 -4.67 -17.00
CA THR A 156 9.87 -5.83 -16.14
C THR A 156 8.65 -6.74 -16.09
N ASP A 157 8.86 -8.04 -16.35
CA ASP A 157 7.80 -9.06 -16.38
C ASP A 157 8.28 -10.32 -15.64
N GLU A 158 7.98 -10.39 -14.35
CA GLU A 158 8.30 -11.52 -13.48
C GLU A 158 7.01 -12.18 -12.99
N THR A 159 7.13 -13.40 -12.45
CA THR A 159 5.97 -14.21 -12.00
C THR A 159 5.02 -13.45 -11.08
N ASN A 160 5.56 -12.62 -10.19
CA ASN A 160 4.83 -11.94 -9.13
C ASN A 160 5.10 -10.43 -9.09
N ARG A 161 5.81 -9.88 -10.08
CA ARG A 161 6.20 -8.47 -10.11
C ARG A 161 6.23 -7.96 -11.54
N MET A 162 5.75 -6.74 -11.75
CA MET A 162 5.73 -6.13 -13.08
C MET A 162 5.99 -4.64 -12.98
N ALA A 163 6.72 -4.12 -13.95
CA ALA A 163 6.85 -2.69 -14.20
C ALA A 163 6.51 -2.39 -15.66
N ALA A 164 5.87 -1.25 -15.90
CA ALA A 164 5.54 -0.82 -17.23
C ALA A 164 5.49 0.69 -17.38
N VAL A 165 5.72 1.13 -18.62
CA VAL A 165 5.55 2.50 -19.07
C VAL A 165 4.43 2.53 -20.10
N ILE A 166 3.42 3.36 -19.87
CA ILE A 166 2.38 3.66 -20.86
C ILE A 166 2.67 5.05 -21.41
N SER A 167 2.93 5.13 -22.72
CA SER A 167 3.19 6.38 -23.44
C SER A 167 1.94 6.84 -24.18
N GLY A 168 1.79 8.14 -24.40
CA GLY A 168 0.64 8.71 -25.10
C GLY A 168 0.29 10.09 -24.57
N PRO A 169 -0.98 10.52 -24.68
CA PRO A 169 -1.46 11.77 -24.07
C PRO A 169 -1.24 11.83 -22.55
N VAL A 170 -1.24 10.66 -21.90
CA VAL A 170 -0.90 10.49 -20.49
C VAL A 170 0.29 9.55 -20.44
N ILE A 171 1.40 10.01 -19.87
CA ILE A 171 2.57 9.19 -19.59
C ILE A 171 2.38 8.60 -18.20
N MET A 172 2.50 7.28 -18.08
CA MET A 172 2.33 6.57 -16.82
C MET A 172 3.45 5.57 -16.59
N HIS A 173 4.00 5.57 -15.39
CA HIS A 173 4.88 4.52 -14.88
C HIS A 173 4.12 3.77 -13.80
N THR A 174 3.98 2.47 -13.96
CA THR A 174 3.24 1.62 -13.02
C THR A 174 4.07 0.44 -12.59
N TYR A 175 3.96 0.12 -11.31
CA TYR A 175 4.64 -0.97 -10.63
C TYR A 175 3.61 -1.79 -9.89
N LEU A 176 3.69 -3.12 -10.01
CA LEU A 176 2.75 -4.04 -9.39
C LEU A 176 3.53 -5.20 -8.76
N VAL A 177 3.23 -5.50 -7.50
CA VAL A 177 3.82 -6.62 -6.75
C VAL A 177 2.70 -7.48 -6.18
N ALA A 178 2.69 -8.77 -6.51
CA ALA A 178 1.87 -9.79 -5.87
C ALA A 178 2.69 -10.57 -4.84
N HIS A 179 2.43 -10.33 -3.56
CA HIS A 179 3.07 -11.04 -2.47
C HIS A 179 2.17 -12.20 -2.02
N VAL A 180 2.36 -13.36 -2.66
CA VAL A 180 1.49 -14.54 -2.47
C VAL A 180 1.51 -15.05 -1.03
N ALA A 181 2.65 -14.97 -0.34
CA ALA A 181 2.80 -15.43 1.03
C ALA A 181 1.99 -14.60 2.05
N SER A 182 1.71 -13.33 1.74
CA SER A 182 0.82 -12.47 2.53
C SER A 182 -0.54 -12.24 1.88
N SER A 183 -0.88 -12.94 0.80
CA SER A 183 -2.13 -12.74 0.05
C SER A 183 -2.39 -11.26 -0.30
N THR A 184 -1.35 -10.55 -0.75
CA THR A 184 -1.40 -9.10 -0.93
C THR A 184 -0.96 -8.70 -2.33
N ILE A 185 -1.59 -7.67 -2.91
CA ILE A 185 -1.06 -6.94 -4.07
C ILE A 185 -0.80 -5.50 -3.67
N SER A 186 0.36 -4.98 -4.06
CA SER A 186 0.73 -3.57 -3.94
C SER A 186 0.90 -2.96 -5.33
N GLU A 187 0.25 -1.83 -5.57
CA GLU A 187 0.37 -0.98 -6.74
C GLU A 187 1.06 0.33 -6.35
N LEU A 188 1.98 0.78 -7.22
CA LEU A 188 2.49 2.14 -7.23
C LEU A 188 2.44 2.68 -8.67
N THR A 189 1.74 3.79 -8.87
CA THR A 189 1.59 4.41 -10.18
C THR A 189 1.85 5.90 -10.11
N LEU A 190 2.68 6.40 -11.02
CA LEU A 190 2.89 7.81 -11.25
C LEU A 190 2.47 8.15 -12.68
N TRP A 191 1.77 9.27 -12.88
CA TRP A 191 1.36 9.68 -14.23
C TRP A 191 1.38 11.19 -14.41
N SER A 192 1.51 11.65 -15.65
CA SER A 192 1.43 13.07 -16.03
C SER A 192 0.81 13.18 -17.41
N SER A 193 0.17 14.32 -17.71
CA SER A 193 -0.08 14.71 -19.10
C SER A 193 1.25 14.92 -19.83
N GLY A 194 1.32 14.51 -21.09
CA GLY A 194 2.52 14.67 -21.92
C GLY A 194 2.64 16.07 -22.55
N PRO A 195 3.85 16.67 -22.61
CA PRO A 195 5.10 16.24 -21.96
C PRO A 195 5.15 16.64 -20.47
N PRO A 196 5.72 15.81 -19.57
CA PRO A 196 5.85 16.12 -18.15
C PRO A 196 6.89 17.24 -17.92
N GLN A 197 6.63 18.10 -16.94
CA GLN A 197 7.55 19.20 -16.60
C GLN A 197 8.87 18.71 -16.00
N VAL A 198 8.81 17.65 -15.19
CA VAL A 198 9.98 16.97 -14.64
C VAL A 198 10.20 15.67 -15.43
N PRO A 199 11.36 15.46 -16.07
CA PRO A 199 11.61 14.21 -16.79
C PRO A 199 11.64 13.02 -15.83
N TRP A 200 11.24 11.84 -16.32
CA TRP A 200 11.38 10.62 -15.55
C TRP A 200 12.87 10.32 -15.27
N PRO A 201 13.26 9.94 -14.05
CA PRO A 201 14.65 9.67 -13.72
C PRO A 201 15.14 8.38 -14.38
N SER A 202 16.42 8.34 -14.76
CA SER A 202 17.06 7.08 -15.16
C SER A 202 17.26 6.20 -13.93
N MET A 203 16.44 5.17 -13.78
CA MET A 203 16.49 4.24 -12.65
C MET A 203 16.05 2.84 -13.07
N ALA A 204 16.58 1.81 -12.41
CA ALA A 204 16.13 0.43 -12.60
C ALA A 204 14.78 0.19 -11.91
N ASP A 205 13.91 -0.58 -12.56
CA ASP A 205 12.59 -0.94 -12.03
C ASP A 205 12.66 -1.81 -10.77
N THR A 206 13.76 -2.53 -10.56
CA THR A 206 13.98 -3.34 -9.34
C THR A 206 13.93 -2.48 -8.08
N LYS A 207 14.40 -1.24 -8.13
CA LYS A 207 14.43 -0.34 -6.96
C LYS A 207 13.03 -0.11 -6.36
N PRO A 208 12.03 0.39 -7.10
CA PRO A 208 10.67 0.55 -6.56
C PRO A 208 10.01 -0.82 -6.28
N LEU A 209 10.23 -1.85 -7.11
CA LEU A 209 9.65 -3.17 -6.88
C LEU A 209 10.12 -3.82 -5.56
N ASP A 210 11.40 -3.74 -5.24
CA ASP A 210 11.95 -4.23 -3.97
C ASP A 210 11.46 -3.39 -2.79
N ALA A 211 11.43 -2.07 -2.95
CA ALA A 211 10.93 -1.15 -1.93
C ALA A 211 9.42 -1.29 -1.66
N MET A 212 8.64 -1.83 -2.60
CA MET A 212 7.24 -2.21 -2.40
C MET A 212 7.09 -3.56 -1.72
N THR A 213 8.06 -4.48 -1.89
CA THR A 213 7.97 -5.83 -1.33
C THR A 213 8.36 -5.85 0.15
N ALA A 214 9.47 -5.21 0.52
CA ALA A 214 9.99 -5.25 1.90
C ALA A 214 8.96 -4.84 2.98
N PRO A 215 8.14 -3.79 2.79
CA PRO A 215 7.10 -3.40 3.74
C PRO A 215 6.01 -4.47 3.92
N LEU A 216 5.72 -5.28 2.90
CA LEU A 216 4.75 -6.36 2.99
C LEU A 216 5.24 -7.51 3.88
N CYS A 217 6.55 -7.77 3.87
CA CYS A 217 7.18 -8.73 4.79
C CYS A 217 7.03 -8.29 6.26
N GLU A 218 7.24 -7.00 6.52
CA GLU A 218 7.16 -6.42 7.86
C GLU A 218 5.71 -6.35 8.35
N ALA A 219 4.78 -5.95 7.49
CA ALA A 219 3.37 -5.79 7.84
C ALA A 219 2.65 -7.12 8.12
N TYR A 220 3.04 -8.19 7.44
CA TYR A 220 2.41 -9.50 7.58
C TYR A 220 3.45 -10.51 8.09
N ILE A 221 3.50 -10.68 9.41
CA ILE A 221 4.45 -11.56 10.12
C ILE A 221 4.48 -12.96 9.48
N ALA A 222 5.67 -13.53 9.36
CA ALA A 222 5.94 -14.83 8.73
C ALA A 222 5.64 -14.94 7.23
N SER A 223 5.41 -13.81 6.54
CA SER A 223 5.22 -13.82 5.08
C SER A 223 6.52 -13.85 4.27
N CYS A 224 7.68 -13.59 4.89
CA CYS A 224 8.99 -13.70 4.26
C CYS A 224 9.92 -14.58 5.12
N PRO A 225 10.74 -15.46 4.50
CA PRO A 225 11.67 -16.35 5.21
C PRO A 225 12.86 -15.61 5.83
#